data_AF-A0A8S3ZQD5-F1
#
_entry.id   AF-A0A8S3ZQD5-F1
#
_cell.length_a   1.000
_cell.length_b   1.000
_cell.length_c   1.000
_cell.angle_alpha   90.00
_cell.angle_beta   90.00
_cell.angle_gamma   90.00
#
_symmetry.space_group_name_H-M   'P 1'
#
loop_
_entity.id
_entity.type
_entity.pdbx_description
1 polymer ?
#
loop_
_entity_poly.entity_id
_entity_poly.type
_entity_poly.pdbx_seq_one_letter_code
_entity_poly.pdbx_strand_id
1 'polypeptide(L)' 'VETIGDAYMLASGLPKRNGCQHTKEIANAALDILASIRSFTIPHLPGKKLKIR' A
#
# COMPACT_ATOMS: atom_id res chain seq x y z
N VAL A 1 -9.14 6.12 1.65
CA VAL A 1 -8.54 5.34 0.53
C VAL A 1 -9.57 5.35 -0.56
N GLU A 2 -9.19 5.84 -1.73
CA GLU A 2 -10.04 5.83 -2.91
C GLU A 2 -9.48 4.82 -3.91
N THR A 3 -10.36 4.06 -4.54
CA THR A 3 -10.05 3.10 -5.59
C THR A 3 -10.48 3.69 -6.93
N ILE A 4 -9.54 3.88 -7.85
CA ILE A 4 -9.84 4.26 -9.24
C ILE A 4 -9.42 3.09 -10.11
N GLY A 5 -10.37 2.21 -10.45
CA GLY A 5 -10.07 0.99 -11.19
C GLY A 5 -9.18 0.03 -10.38
N ASP A 6 -8.00 -0.29 -10.92
CA ASP A 6 -6.97 -1.13 -10.30
C ASP A 6 -5.94 -0.34 -9.47
N ALA A 7 -6.04 1.00 -9.44
CA ALA A 7 -5.17 1.86 -8.66
C ALA A 7 -5.72 2.15 -7.26
N TYR A 8 -4.82 2.15 -6.28
CA TYR A 8 -5.09 2.52 -4.90
C TYR A 8 -4.31 3.79 -4.54
N MET A 9 -5.02 4.80 -4.02
CA MET A 9 -4.40 6.03 -3.53
C MET A 9 -4.49 6.11 -2.01
N LEU A 10 -3.34 6.38 -1.36
CA LEU A 10 -3.22 6.57 0.07
C LEU A 10 -2.71 7.99 0.38
N ALA A 11 -3.38 8.65 1.31
CA ALA A 11 -2.98 9.94 1.86
C ALA A 11 -3.14 9.91 3.37
N SER A 12 -2.39 10.78 4.06
CA SER A 12 -2.44 10.93 5.51
C SER A 12 -2.37 12.42 5.87
N GLY A 13 -2.86 12.78 7.06
CA GLY A 13 -2.99 14.19 7.45
C GLY A 13 -4.13 14.93 6.72
N LEU A 14 -5.11 14.19 6.19
CA LEU A 14 -6.30 14.76 5.55
C LEU A 14 -7.60 14.14 6.11
N PRO A 15 -8.69 14.92 6.20
CA PRO A 15 -8.74 16.37 5.95
C PRO A 15 -8.05 17.19 7.07
N LYS A 16 -7.76 16.55 8.21
CA LYS A 16 -7.11 17.17 9.36
C LYS A 16 -5.60 16.92 9.34
N ARG A 17 -4.82 18.00 9.33
CA ARG A 17 -3.36 17.97 9.37
C ARG A 17 -2.86 17.23 10.62
N ASN A 18 -1.95 16.26 10.46
CA ASN A 18 -1.34 15.48 11.54
C ASN A 18 0.12 15.90 11.86
N GLY A 19 0.49 17.14 11.50
CA GLY A 19 1.85 17.64 11.67
C GLY A 19 2.84 16.98 10.71
N CYS A 20 4.00 16.55 11.22
CA CYS A 20 5.03 15.86 10.43
C CYS A 20 4.89 14.32 10.46
N GLN A 21 3.78 13.79 11.01
CA GLN A 21 3.57 12.33 11.12
C GLN A 21 3.30 11.67 9.76
N HIS A 22 2.78 12.45 8.79
CA HIS A 22 2.46 11.97 7.45
C HIS A 22 3.60 11.18 6.80
N THR A 23 4.84 11.68 6.87
CA THR A 23 6.00 11.00 6.27
C THR A 23 6.21 9.60 6.84
N LYS A 24 6.10 9.45 8.17
CA LYS A 24 6.23 8.15 8.85
C LYS A 24 5.09 7.21 8.48
N GLU A 25 3.85 7.72 8.45
CA GLU A 25 2.67 6.93 8.11
C GLU A 25 2.74 6.40 6.67
N ILE A 26 3.15 7.23 5.71
CA ILE A 26 3.32 6.81 4.31
C ILE A 26 4.47 5.81 4.15
N ALA A 27 5.62 6.05 4.82
CA ALA A 27 6.75 5.12 4.77
C ALA A 27 6.39 3.74 5.34
N ASN A 28 5.70 3.72 6.49
CA ASN A 28 5.24 2.47 7.11
C ASN A 28 4.22 1.76 6.21
N ALA A 29 3.23 2.47 5.68
CA ALA A 29 2.25 1.88 4.79
C ALA A 29 2.90 1.26 3.54
N ALA A 30 3.91 1.91 2.95
CA ALA A 30 4.66 1.35 1.82
C ALA A 30 5.39 0.05 2.20
N LEU A 31 6.02 0.00 3.38
CA LEU A 31 6.68 -1.21 3.89
C LEU A 31 5.69 -2.34 4.19
N ASP A 32 4.54 -2.02 4.77
CA ASP A 32 3.48 -2.98 5.08
C ASP A 32 2.88 -3.58 3.80
N ILE A 33 2.66 -2.76 2.77
CA ILE A 33 2.23 -3.22 1.45
C ILE A 33 3.29 -4.15 0.85
N LEU A 34 4.57 -3.77 0.87
CA LEU A 34 5.64 -4.62 0.36
C LEU A 34 5.72 -5.96 1.12
N ALA A 35 5.56 -5.94 2.44
CA ALA A 35 5.59 -7.14 3.28
C ALA A 35 4.40 -8.06 2.96
N SER A 36 3.18 -7.52 2.88
CA SER A 36 1.97 -8.29 2.58
C SER A 36 2.03 -8.96 1.19
N ILE A 37 2.57 -8.26 0.19
CA ILE A 37 2.72 -8.78 -1.18
C ILE A 37 3.69 -9.96 -1.25
N ARG A 38 4.72 -10.02 -0.38
CA ARG A 38 5.65 -11.16 -0.34
C ARG A 38 4.98 -12.47 0.07
N SER A 39 3.95 -12.40 0.92
CA SER A 39 3.14 -13.55 1.34
C SER A 39 1.92 -13.81 0.46
N PHE A 40 1.53 -12.83 -0.36
CA PHE A 40 0.36 -12.94 -1.20
C PHE A 40 0.61 -13.90 -2.38
N THR A 41 -0.28 -14.87 -2.55
CA THR A 41 -0.25 -15.82 -3.66
C THR A 41 -1.43 -15.54 -4.57
N ILE A 42 -1.16 -15.43 -5.87
CA ILE A 42 -2.22 -15.20 -6.87
C ILE A 42 -3.03 -16.50 -7.00
N PRO A 43 -4.35 -16.51 -6.72
CA PRO A 43 -5.13 -17.75 -6.66
C PRO A 43 -5.08 -18.60 -7.95
N HIS A 44 -5.03 -17.94 -9.11
CA HIS A 44 -4.96 -18.59 -10.42
C HIS A 44 -3.52 -18.80 -10.93
N LEU A 45 -2.50 -18.33 -10.19
CA LEU A 45 -1.07 -18.43 -10.54
C LEU A 45 -0.21 -18.71 -9.29
N PRO A 46 -0.35 -19.88 -8.65
CA PRO A 46 0.28 -20.17 -7.35
C PRO A 46 1.82 -20.21 -7.34
N GLY A 47 2.46 -20.22 -8.52
CA GLY A 47 3.93 -20.18 -8.65
C GLY A 47 4.51 -18.78 -8.94
N LYS A 48 3.68 -17.76 -9.17
CA LYS A 48 4.15 -16.40 -9.49
C LYS A 48 3.96 -15.48 -8.30
N LYS A 49 5.07 -14.85 -7.88
CA LYS A 49 5.03 -13.76 -6.90
C LYS A 49 4.55 -12.48 -7.56
N LEU A 50 3.62 -11.81 -6.93
CA LEU A 50 3.18 -10.47 -7.32
C LEU A 50 4.36 -9.50 -7.13
N LYS A 51 4.61 -8.65 -8.13
CA LYS A 51 5.68 -7.65 -8.12
C LYS A 51 5.07 -6.26 -8.25
N ILE A 52 5.43 -5.37 -7.33
CA ILE A 52 5.18 -3.93 -7.43
C ILE A 52 6.43 -3.25 -7.97
N ARG A 53 6.26 -2.25 -8.84
CA ARG A 53 7.34 -1.43 -9.42
C ARG A 53 7.21 0.00 -8.94
#